data_AF-A0A934GV94-F1
#
_entry.id   AF-A0A934GV94-F1
#
_cell.length_a   1.000
_cell.length_b   1.000
_cell.length_c   1.000
_cell.angle_alpha   90.00
_cell.angle_beta   90.00
_cell.angle_gamma   90.00
#
_symmetry.space_group_name_H-M   'P 1'
#
loop_
_entity.id
_entity.type
_entity.pdbx_description
1 polymer ?
#
loop_
_entity_poly.entity_id
_entity_poly.type
_entity_poly.pdbx_seq_one_letter_code
_entity_poly.pdbx_strand_id
1 'polypeptide(L)'
;MAEQERQPGFLKLIWRGIRELFDQFLMILDLPTTSKATDPRLRRLRRIYYSDPQINTSYRQVRDILRGHVHKKNYDYYDRMLSTERLVLRATRNIRGSTSYDILSQTQQLSAKIVALVEQLEDIDEIATLYKNPDSDEAKTMVESRQWLVSRIEEALKLQASIPAKVVSFNTSKTRRKLDQLGESIDRLMLQLDDILESYDEIDAYHQIPSLEDLEGITDETEETHDRSSHL
;
A
#
# COMPACT_ATOMS: atom_id res chain seq x y z
N MET A 1 -44.25 13.78 22.84
CA MET A 1 -43.89 13.32 21.49
C MET A 1 -42.38 13.44 21.40
N ALA A 2 -41.68 12.31 21.47
CA ALA A 2 -40.22 12.27 21.42
C ALA A 2 -39.81 11.93 19.98
N GLU A 3 -39.23 12.89 19.27
CA GLU A 3 -38.49 12.63 18.05
C GLU A 3 -37.10 12.12 18.44
N GLN A 4 -36.87 10.87 18.07
CA GLN A 4 -35.65 10.12 18.34
C GLN A 4 -34.68 10.41 17.19
N GLU A 5 -33.71 11.30 17.41
CA GLU A 5 -32.57 11.51 16.52
C GLU A 5 -31.83 10.18 16.34
N ARG A 6 -32.04 9.52 15.19
CA ARG A 6 -31.28 8.33 14.81
C ARG A 6 -29.86 8.77 14.47
N GLN A 7 -28.92 8.54 15.40
CA GLN A 7 -27.49 8.76 15.19
C GLN A 7 -26.99 8.01 13.93
N PRO A 8 -26.60 8.71 12.84
CA PRO A 8 -26.14 8.07 11.60
C PRO A 8 -24.76 7.41 11.72
N GLY A 9 -24.02 7.65 12.82
CA GLY A 9 -22.68 7.09 13.05
C GLY A 9 -22.66 5.61 13.47
N PHE A 10 -23.67 5.15 14.22
CA PHE A 10 -23.68 3.78 14.78
C PHE A 10 -23.87 2.71 13.70
N LEU A 11 -24.75 2.97 12.72
CA LEU A 11 -24.97 2.10 11.58
C LEU A 11 -23.73 1.99 10.68
N LYS A 12 -22.99 3.09 10.45
CA LYS A 12 -21.72 3.06 9.71
C LYS A 12 -20.64 2.27 10.44
N LEU A 13 -20.53 2.40 11.76
CA LEU A 13 -19.60 1.64 12.60
C LEU A 13 -19.90 0.13 12.59
N ILE A 14 -21.18 -0.23 12.71
CA ILE A 14 -21.60 -1.65 12.61
C ILE A 14 -21.33 -2.20 11.22
N TRP A 15 -21.65 -1.45 10.16
CA TRP A 15 -21.37 -1.88 8.79
C TRP A 15 -19.88 -2.08 8.55
N ARG A 16 -19.02 -1.18 9.03
CA ARG A 16 -17.57 -1.33 8.93
C ARG A 16 -17.08 -2.59 9.66
N GLY A 17 -17.57 -2.85 10.87
CA GLY A 17 -17.23 -4.06 11.62
C GLY A 17 -17.72 -5.35 10.94
N ILE A 18 -18.92 -5.34 10.34
CA ILE A 18 -19.46 -6.47 9.57
C ILE A 18 -18.63 -6.69 8.30
N ARG A 19 -18.21 -5.63 7.61
CA ARG A 19 -17.37 -5.74 6.40
C ARG A 19 -15.98 -6.30 6.73
N GLU A 20 -15.36 -5.86 7.82
CA GLU A 20 -14.08 -6.41 8.30
C GLU A 20 -14.20 -7.90 8.68
N LEU A 21 -15.28 -8.29 9.36
CA LEU A 21 -15.56 -9.70 9.67
C LEU A 21 -15.83 -10.54 8.41
N PHE A 22 -16.54 -9.96 7.45
CA PHE A 22 -16.80 -10.61 6.17
C PHE A 22 -15.51 -10.79 5.37
N ASP A 23 -14.61 -9.81 5.34
CA ASP A 23 -13.31 -9.95 4.70
C ASP A 23 -12.39 -10.95 5.41
N GLN A 24 -12.46 -11.04 6.75
CA GLN A 24 -11.80 -12.11 7.51
C GLN A 24 -12.36 -13.49 7.17
N PHE A 25 -13.68 -13.60 6.99
CA PHE A 25 -14.33 -14.85 6.56
C PHE A 25 -13.94 -15.23 5.12
N LEU A 26 -13.95 -14.26 4.21
CA LEU A 26 -13.45 -14.43 2.85
C LEU A 26 -11.95 -14.79 2.85
N MET A 27 -11.15 -14.29 3.80
CA MET A 27 -9.71 -14.63 3.96
C MET A 27 -9.49 -16.08 4.40
N ILE A 28 -10.41 -16.66 5.17
CA ILE A 28 -10.36 -18.07 5.56
C ILE A 28 -10.68 -18.95 4.34
N LEU A 29 -11.56 -18.48 3.45
CA LEU A 29 -12.02 -19.19 2.26
C LEU A 29 -11.21 -18.88 0.98
N ASP A 30 -10.16 -18.05 1.05
CA ASP A 30 -9.36 -17.60 -0.11
C ASP A 30 -10.17 -16.91 -1.23
N LEU A 31 -11.32 -16.33 -0.89
CA LEU A 31 -12.24 -15.66 -1.83
C LEU A 31 -11.95 -14.15 -1.91
N PRO A 32 -12.02 -13.46 -3.06
CA PRO A 32 -11.68 -12.03 -3.21
C PRO A 32 -12.36 -11.14 -2.15
N THR A 33 -11.58 -10.32 -1.43
CA THR A 33 -12.10 -9.34 -0.45
C THR A 33 -12.80 -8.20 -1.16
N THR A 34 -13.80 -7.63 -0.51
CA THR A 34 -14.51 -6.45 -1.02
C THR A 34 -13.96 -5.14 -0.45
N SER A 35 -13.12 -5.20 0.58
CA SER A 35 -12.44 -4.03 1.13
C SER A 35 -11.18 -3.66 0.37
N LYS A 36 -10.97 -2.35 0.19
CA LYS A 36 -9.72 -1.76 -0.27
C LYS A 36 -8.59 -1.83 0.76
N ALA A 37 -8.84 -2.40 1.96
CA ALA A 37 -7.86 -2.42 3.05
C ALA A 37 -6.57 -3.18 2.66
N THR A 38 -5.46 -2.48 2.82
CA THR A 38 -4.10 -2.92 2.50
C THR A 38 -3.66 -4.14 3.32
N ASP A 39 -3.98 -4.16 4.62
CA ASP A 39 -3.55 -5.20 5.56
C ASP A 39 -4.09 -6.61 5.26
N PRO A 40 -5.41 -6.83 5.07
CA PRO A 40 -5.96 -8.11 4.64
C PRO A 40 -5.37 -8.60 3.31
N ARG A 41 -5.22 -7.67 2.35
CA ARG A 41 -4.67 -7.93 1.01
C ARG A 41 -3.24 -8.44 1.11
N LEU A 42 -2.37 -7.72 1.82
CA LEU A 42 -0.97 -8.11 2.03
C LEU A 42 -0.84 -9.45 2.75
N ARG A 43 -1.68 -9.72 3.75
CA ARG A 43 -1.65 -11.01 4.46
C ARG A 43 -1.96 -12.19 3.53
N ARG A 44 -2.89 -12.05 2.58
CA ARG A 44 -3.17 -13.10 1.57
C ARG A 44 -2.01 -13.27 0.61
N LEU A 45 -1.50 -12.16 0.08
CA LEU A 45 -0.36 -12.19 -0.83
C LEU A 45 0.84 -12.89 -0.17
N ARG A 46 1.14 -12.57 1.09
CA ARG A 46 2.16 -13.27 1.88
C ARG A 46 1.92 -14.76 1.98
N ARG A 47 0.69 -15.20 2.29
CA ARG A 47 0.34 -16.63 2.36
C ARG A 47 0.66 -17.35 1.05
N ILE A 48 0.25 -16.76 -0.07
CA ILE A 48 0.49 -17.31 -1.40
C ILE A 48 2.00 -17.38 -1.69
N TYR A 49 2.73 -16.27 -1.54
CA TYR A 49 4.17 -16.23 -1.83
C TYR A 49 4.99 -17.15 -0.91
N TYR A 50 4.59 -17.32 0.35
CA TYR A 50 5.30 -18.20 1.28
C TYR A 50 5.08 -19.68 0.95
N SER A 51 3.96 -20.00 0.28
CA SER A 51 3.61 -21.38 -0.10
C SER A 51 4.40 -21.87 -1.32
N ASP A 52 4.68 -21.01 -2.30
CA ASP A 52 5.32 -21.42 -3.57
C ASP A 52 6.46 -20.47 -4.00
N PRO A 53 7.69 -20.99 -4.24
CA PRO A 53 8.82 -20.22 -4.76
C PRO A 53 8.63 -19.59 -6.15
N GLN A 54 7.79 -20.16 -7.00
CA GLN A 54 7.65 -19.75 -8.40
C GLN A 54 6.52 -18.75 -8.64
N ILE A 55 5.70 -18.49 -7.61
CA ILE A 55 4.64 -17.49 -7.73
C ILE A 55 5.22 -16.09 -7.90
N ASN A 56 4.59 -15.37 -8.82
CA ASN A 56 4.79 -13.96 -9.09
C ASN A 56 3.44 -13.28 -9.38
N THR A 57 3.47 -11.99 -9.68
CA THR A 57 2.24 -11.22 -10.01
C THR A 57 1.55 -11.62 -11.31
N SER A 58 2.17 -12.46 -12.14
CA SER A 58 1.50 -13.07 -13.30
C SER A 58 0.57 -14.23 -12.90
N TYR A 59 0.73 -14.80 -11.71
CA TYR A 59 -0.12 -15.88 -11.21
C TYR A 59 -1.56 -15.38 -11.01
N ARG A 60 -2.54 -16.19 -11.45
CA ARG A 60 -3.96 -15.76 -11.51
C ARG A 60 -4.48 -15.28 -10.16
N GLN A 61 -4.24 -16.02 -9.07
CA GLN A 61 -4.73 -15.64 -7.75
C GLN A 61 -4.12 -14.33 -7.24
N VAL A 62 -2.81 -14.12 -7.47
CA VAL A 62 -2.13 -12.86 -7.10
C VAL A 62 -2.70 -11.70 -7.91
N ARG A 63 -2.86 -11.91 -9.22
CA ARG A 63 -3.45 -10.93 -10.12
C ARG A 63 -4.88 -10.57 -9.71
N ASP A 64 -5.69 -11.55 -9.36
CA ASP A 64 -7.09 -11.35 -8.95
C ASP A 64 -7.16 -10.59 -7.61
N ILE A 65 -6.22 -10.80 -6.69
CA ILE A 65 -6.10 -10.04 -5.44
C ILE A 65 -5.69 -8.58 -5.69
N LEU A 66 -4.76 -8.34 -6.62
CA LEU A 66 -4.29 -6.99 -6.95
C LEU A 66 -5.24 -6.22 -7.90
N ARG A 67 -6.06 -6.95 -8.66
CA ARG A 67 -6.95 -6.37 -9.67
C ARG A 67 -7.94 -5.41 -9.02
N GLY A 68 -8.06 -4.20 -9.59
CA GLY A 68 -8.97 -3.16 -9.11
C GLY A 68 -8.51 -2.48 -7.82
N HIS A 69 -7.34 -2.85 -7.29
CA HIS A 69 -6.77 -2.30 -6.07
C HIS A 69 -5.41 -1.65 -6.31
N VAL A 70 -4.68 -2.10 -7.34
CA VAL A 70 -3.34 -1.65 -7.68
C VAL A 70 -3.27 -1.56 -9.21
N HIS A 71 -2.61 -0.53 -9.73
CA HIS A 71 -2.36 -0.44 -11.16
C HIS A 71 -1.31 -1.46 -11.60
N LYS A 72 -1.51 -2.06 -12.79
CA LYS A 72 -0.59 -3.08 -13.34
C LYS A 72 0.88 -2.64 -13.40
N LYS A 73 1.13 -1.33 -13.60
CA LYS A 73 2.49 -0.75 -13.60
C LYS A 73 3.24 -0.94 -12.27
N ASN A 74 2.51 -1.03 -11.17
CA ASN A 74 3.07 -1.14 -9.81
C ASN A 74 3.15 -2.58 -9.31
N TYR A 75 2.71 -3.57 -10.09
CA TYR A 75 2.77 -4.98 -9.72
C TYR A 75 4.21 -5.44 -9.43
N ASP A 76 5.20 -4.88 -10.12
CA ASP A 76 6.62 -5.23 -9.91
C ASP A 76 7.08 -4.92 -8.47
N TYR A 77 6.63 -3.81 -7.88
CA TYR A 77 6.98 -3.45 -6.50
C TYR A 77 6.50 -4.50 -5.49
N TYR A 78 5.26 -4.97 -5.66
CA TYR A 78 4.70 -6.04 -4.83
C TYR A 78 5.46 -7.36 -5.02
N ASP A 79 5.81 -7.70 -6.26
CA ASP A 79 6.55 -8.93 -6.57
C ASP A 79 7.93 -8.95 -5.91
N ARG A 80 8.69 -7.86 -6.08
CA ARG A 80 10.03 -7.70 -5.52
C ARG A 80 10.01 -7.70 -4.00
N MET A 81 9.04 -7.03 -3.39
CA MET A 81 8.88 -6.98 -1.94
C MET A 81 8.53 -8.35 -1.36
N LEU A 82 7.47 -9.02 -1.87
CA LEU A 82 7.00 -10.30 -1.33
C LEU A 82 7.97 -11.45 -1.59
N SER A 83 8.63 -11.45 -2.75
CA SER A 83 9.70 -12.41 -3.05
C SER A 83 10.88 -12.25 -2.08
N THR A 84 11.23 -11.01 -1.71
CA THR A 84 12.27 -10.72 -0.73
C THR A 84 11.87 -11.14 0.68
N GLU A 85 10.65 -10.83 1.14
CA GLU A 85 10.14 -11.30 2.43
C GLU A 85 10.25 -12.83 2.55
N ARG A 86 9.91 -13.56 1.48
CA ARG A 86 10.06 -15.01 1.43
C ARG A 86 11.50 -15.46 1.57
N LEU A 87 12.45 -14.76 0.93
CA LEU A 87 13.88 -15.05 1.07
C LEU A 87 14.35 -14.79 2.51
N VAL A 88 13.88 -13.70 3.14
CA VAL A 88 14.16 -13.43 4.56
C VAL A 88 13.62 -14.55 5.44
N LEU A 89 12.35 -14.94 5.25
CA LEU A 89 11.73 -16.06 5.98
C LEU A 89 12.56 -17.35 5.85
N ARG A 90 13.07 -17.65 4.65
CA ARG A 90 13.93 -18.82 4.43
C ARG A 90 15.29 -18.66 5.13
N ALA A 91 15.89 -17.48 5.09
CA ALA A 91 17.18 -17.22 5.70
C ALA A 91 17.12 -17.25 7.24
N THR A 92 15.98 -16.83 7.82
CA THR A 92 15.78 -16.80 9.28
C THR A 92 15.32 -18.13 9.86
N ARG A 93 14.84 -19.11 9.06
CA ARG A 93 14.45 -20.46 9.54
C ARG A 93 15.52 -21.18 10.36
N ASN A 94 16.80 -20.92 10.05
CA ASN A 94 17.92 -21.55 10.75
C ASN A 94 18.38 -20.77 11.99
N ILE A 95 17.81 -19.59 12.23
CA ILE A 95 18.08 -18.75 13.41
C ILE A 95 17.06 -19.14 14.49
N ARG A 96 17.56 -19.63 15.63
CA ARG A 96 16.72 -19.94 16.79
C ARG A 96 16.53 -18.71 17.67
N GLY A 97 15.36 -18.61 18.31
CA GLY A 97 15.05 -17.59 19.31
C GLY A 97 14.32 -16.37 18.74
N SER A 98 14.19 -15.33 19.56
CA SER A 98 13.45 -14.10 19.23
C SER A 98 14.01 -13.38 18.00
N THR A 99 15.32 -13.45 17.76
CA THR A 99 15.99 -12.75 16.67
C THR A 99 15.44 -13.07 15.27
N SER A 100 14.98 -14.31 15.02
CA SER A 100 14.38 -14.67 13.73
C SER A 100 13.01 -14.04 13.54
N TYR A 101 12.23 -13.96 14.61
CA TYR A 101 10.93 -13.29 14.65
C TYR A 101 11.09 -11.78 14.48
N ASP A 102 12.05 -11.17 15.18
CA ASP A 102 12.30 -9.73 15.13
C ASP A 102 12.67 -9.28 13.71
N ILE A 103 13.61 -9.97 13.05
CA ILE A 103 14.01 -9.66 11.66
C ILE A 103 12.84 -9.82 10.69
N LEU A 104 12.05 -10.90 10.83
CA LEU A 104 10.90 -11.13 9.96
C LEU A 104 9.82 -10.06 10.17
N SER A 105 9.53 -9.71 11.42
CA SER A 105 8.57 -8.67 11.79
C SER A 105 8.99 -7.31 11.26
N GLN A 106 10.25 -6.90 11.49
CA GLN A 106 10.81 -5.65 10.95
C GLN A 106 10.75 -5.63 9.42
N THR A 107 11.05 -6.74 8.75
CA THR A 107 10.95 -6.84 7.29
C THR A 107 9.51 -6.68 6.80
N GLN A 108 8.52 -7.25 7.52
CA GLN A 108 7.11 -7.13 7.18
C GLN A 108 6.56 -5.72 7.45
N GLN A 109 7.05 -5.03 8.47
CA GLN A 109 6.73 -3.62 8.72
C GLN A 109 7.32 -2.73 7.62
N LEU A 110 8.57 -2.96 7.23
CA LEU A 110 9.20 -2.29 6.09
C LEU A 110 8.37 -2.46 4.80
N SER A 111 7.93 -3.69 4.50
CA SER A 111 7.04 -3.95 3.37
C SER A 111 5.72 -3.17 3.44
N ALA A 112 5.10 -3.11 4.62
CA ALA A 112 3.85 -2.38 4.78
C ALA A 112 4.03 -0.89 4.47
N LYS A 113 5.14 -0.29 4.89
CA LYS A 113 5.48 1.11 4.57
C LYS A 113 5.78 1.30 3.08
N ILE A 114 6.51 0.38 2.45
CA ILE A 114 6.74 0.41 1.00
C ILE A 114 5.41 0.40 0.26
N VAL A 115 4.45 -0.43 0.70
CA VAL A 115 3.13 -0.51 0.09
C VAL A 115 2.35 0.79 0.26
N ALA A 116 2.36 1.39 1.44
CA ALA A 116 1.73 2.69 1.67
C ALA A 116 2.30 3.77 0.73
N LEU A 117 3.62 3.80 0.52
CA LEU A 117 4.24 4.73 -0.45
C LEU A 117 3.86 4.40 -1.90
N VAL A 118 3.69 3.13 -2.25
CA VAL A 118 3.22 2.73 -3.58
C VAL A 118 1.77 3.16 -3.79
N GLU A 119 0.93 3.11 -2.75
CA GLU A 119 -0.45 3.62 -2.79
C GLU A 119 -0.44 5.15 -3.00
N GLN A 120 0.39 5.89 -2.25
CA GLN A 120 0.57 7.35 -2.49
C GLN A 120 1.07 7.65 -3.91
N LEU A 121 1.95 6.81 -4.48
CA LEU A 121 2.39 6.96 -5.86
C LEU A 121 1.23 6.75 -6.86
N GLU A 122 0.27 5.88 -6.54
CA GLU A 122 -0.95 5.71 -7.34
C GLU A 122 -1.82 6.95 -7.28
N ASP A 123 -2.04 7.51 -6.10
CA ASP A 123 -2.82 8.72 -5.92
C ASP A 123 -2.20 9.91 -6.68
N ILE A 124 -0.87 10.10 -6.58
CA ILE A 124 -0.14 11.11 -7.36
C ILE A 124 -0.34 10.88 -8.87
N ASP A 125 -0.24 9.64 -9.32
CA ASP A 125 -0.38 9.30 -10.73
C ASP A 125 -1.81 9.54 -11.23
N GLU A 126 -2.84 9.27 -10.42
CA GLU A 126 -4.23 9.56 -10.74
C GLU A 126 -4.47 11.07 -10.84
N ILE A 127 -4.02 11.85 -9.85
CA ILE A 127 -4.16 13.31 -9.86
C ILE A 127 -3.40 13.93 -11.03
N ALA A 128 -2.20 13.43 -11.35
CA ALA A 128 -1.42 13.87 -12.50
C ALA A 128 -2.19 13.73 -13.82
N THR A 129 -3.06 12.73 -13.97
CA THR A 129 -3.89 12.56 -15.19
C THR A 129 -5.04 13.57 -15.28
N LEU A 130 -5.45 14.19 -14.18
CA LEU A 130 -6.52 15.18 -14.15
C LEU A 130 -6.05 16.57 -14.63
N TYR A 131 -4.73 16.82 -14.63
CA TYR A 131 -4.18 18.07 -15.14
C TYR A 131 -4.28 18.15 -16.66
N LYS A 132 -5.11 19.08 -17.13
CA LYS A 132 -5.35 19.32 -18.57
C LYS A 132 -4.15 19.93 -19.30
N ASN A 133 -3.24 20.59 -18.59
CA ASN A 133 -2.05 21.20 -19.16
C ASN A 133 -0.77 20.64 -18.51
N PRO A 134 -0.03 19.76 -19.22
CA PRO A 134 1.17 19.12 -18.69
C PRO A 134 2.34 20.10 -18.48
N ASP A 135 2.30 21.29 -19.07
CA ASP A 135 3.35 22.31 -18.93
C ASP A 135 3.10 23.31 -17.78
N SER A 136 1.98 23.16 -17.05
CA SER A 136 1.71 23.96 -15.86
C SER A 136 2.77 23.71 -14.78
N ASP A 137 3.09 24.74 -13.99
CA ASP A 137 4.08 24.60 -12.92
C ASP A 137 3.64 23.58 -11.87
N GLU A 138 2.33 23.46 -11.62
CA GLU A 138 1.71 22.43 -10.78
C GLU A 138 1.97 21.01 -11.30
N ALA A 139 1.80 20.79 -12.62
CA ALA A 139 2.10 19.49 -13.24
C ALA A 139 3.60 19.14 -13.14
N LYS A 140 4.50 20.13 -13.27
CA LYS A 140 5.95 19.92 -13.10
C LYS A 140 6.30 19.54 -11.66
N THR A 141 5.76 20.25 -10.68
CA THR A 141 5.96 19.91 -9.26
C THR A 141 5.45 18.50 -8.95
N MET A 142 4.32 18.10 -9.54
CA MET A 142 3.79 16.74 -9.36
C MET A 142 4.72 15.67 -9.95
N VAL A 143 5.30 15.93 -11.12
CA VAL A 143 6.30 15.05 -11.74
C VAL A 143 7.56 14.93 -10.87
N GLU A 144 8.02 16.03 -10.28
CA GLU A 144 9.18 16.04 -9.36
C GLU A 144 8.88 15.23 -8.08
N SER A 145 7.73 15.46 -7.45
CA SER A 145 7.27 14.70 -6.27
C SER A 145 7.16 13.21 -6.57
N ARG A 146 6.60 12.86 -7.73
CA ARG A 146 6.52 11.48 -8.22
C ARG A 146 7.90 10.84 -8.37
N GLN A 147 8.84 11.51 -9.04
CA GLN A 147 10.19 11.00 -9.24
C GLN A 147 10.91 10.79 -7.91
N TRP A 148 10.76 11.74 -6.99
CA TRP A 148 11.32 11.65 -5.65
C TRP A 148 10.76 10.44 -4.90
N LEU A 149 9.43 10.24 -4.90
CA LEU A 149 8.77 9.12 -4.23
C LEU A 149 9.21 7.76 -4.82
N VAL A 150 9.26 7.65 -6.15
CA VAL A 150 9.78 6.46 -6.84
C VAL A 150 11.21 6.13 -6.40
N SER A 151 12.07 7.15 -6.29
CA SER A 151 13.45 6.95 -5.81
C SER A 151 13.48 6.36 -4.40
N ARG A 152 12.60 6.81 -3.50
CA ARG A 152 12.52 6.31 -2.12
C ARG A 152 11.99 4.89 -2.03
N ILE A 153 10.97 4.56 -2.82
CA ILE A 153 10.46 3.18 -2.95
C ILE A 153 11.58 2.26 -3.43
N GLU A 154 12.35 2.66 -4.45
CA GLU A 154 13.46 1.88 -4.97
C GLU A 154 14.61 1.70 -3.95
N GLU A 155 14.93 2.73 -3.18
CA GLU A 155 15.91 2.63 -2.09
C GLU A 155 15.46 1.65 -1.00
N ALA A 156 14.19 1.73 -0.59
CA ALA A 156 13.60 0.83 0.39
C ALA A 156 13.63 -0.63 -0.09
N LEU A 157 13.26 -0.88 -1.35
CA LEU A 157 13.32 -2.21 -1.97
C LEU A 157 14.76 -2.73 -2.07
N LYS A 158 15.73 -1.87 -2.41
CA LYS A 158 17.16 -2.25 -2.42
C LYS A 158 17.65 -2.63 -1.03
N LEU A 159 17.28 -1.87 0.00
CA LEU A 159 17.62 -2.23 1.38
C LEU A 159 17.00 -3.58 1.73
N GLN A 160 15.70 -3.76 1.46
CA GLN A 160 14.99 -5.00 1.72
C GLN A 160 15.67 -6.19 1.03
N ALA A 161 16.03 -6.06 -0.24
CA ALA A 161 16.71 -7.09 -1.03
C ALA A 161 18.10 -7.46 -0.46
N SER A 162 18.72 -6.57 0.31
CA SER A 162 20.01 -6.84 0.98
C SER A 162 19.86 -7.66 2.28
N ILE A 163 18.66 -7.68 2.89
CA ILE A 163 18.40 -8.34 4.18
C ILE A 163 18.74 -9.84 4.13
N PRO A 164 18.24 -10.65 3.15
CA PRO A 164 18.54 -12.08 3.11
C PRO A 164 20.04 -12.39 3.10
N ALA A 165 20.82 -11.66 2.30
CA ALA A 165 22.26 -11.85 2.20
C ALA A 165 22.98 -11.57 3.53
N LYS A 166 22.58 -10.50 4.22
CA LYS A 166 23.13 -10.15 5.55
C LYS A 166 22.77 -11.20 6.60
N VAL A 167 21.53 -11.71 6.60
CA VAL A 167 21.08 -12.80 7.48
C VAL A 167 21.86 -14.09 7.22
N VAL A 168 22.08 -14.46 5.97
CA VAL A 168 22.91 -15.63 5.61
C VAL A 168 24.35 -15.44 6.08
N SER A 169 24.92 -14.24 5.91
CA SER A 169 26.28 -13.93 6.38
C SER A 169 26.42 -14.04 7.90
N PHE A 170 25.35 -13.73 8.65
CA PHE A 170 25.32 -13.96 10.10
C PHE A 170 25.31 -15.45 10.40
N ASN A 171 24.49 -16.26 9.71
CA ASN A 171 24.42 -17.70 9.94
C ASN A 171 25.78 -18.40 9.74
N THR A 172 26.60 -17.93 8.80
CA THR A 172 27.93 -18.48 8.53
C THR A 172 29.00 -17.99 9.52
N SER A 173 28.96 -16.71 9.91
CA SER A 173 30.00 -16.09 10.77
C SER A 173 29.68 -16.05 12.26
N LYS A 174 28.42 -16.29 12.65
CA LYS A 174 27.86 -16.20 14.02
C LYS A 174 28.16 -14.88 14.75
N THR A 175 28.52 -13.82 14.05
CA THR A 175 28.85 -12.52 14.65
C THR A 175 27.59 -11.68 14.88
N ARG A 176 27.09 -11.60 16.13
CA ARG A 176 25.88 -10.83 16.50
C ARG A 176 25.91 -9.37 16.04
N ARG A 177 27.08 -8.72 16.06
CA ARG A 177 27.29 -7.34 15.61
C ARG A 177 26.72 -7.05 14.20
N LYS A 178 26.77 -8.01 13.28
CA LYS A 178 26.25 -7.84 11.92
C LYS A 178 24.71 -7.82 11.87
N LEU A 179 24.05 -8.53 12.78
CA LEU A 179 22.61 -8.49 12.92
C LEU A 179 22.15 -7.21 13.60
N ASP A 180 22.86 -6.76 14.63
CA ASP A 180 22.52 -5.50 15.31
C ASP A 180 22.62 -4.33 14.31
N GLN A 181 23.68 -4.29 13.50
CA GLN A 181 23.83 -3.32 12.41
C GLN A 181 22.74 -3.42 11.33
N LEU A 182 22.23 -4.62 11.08
CA LEU A 182 21.12 -4.83 10.15
C LEU A 182 19.82 -4.29 10.73
N GLY A 183 19.53 -4.60 12.00
CA GLY A 183 18.37 -4.06 12.73
C GLY A 183 18.38 -2.54 12.72
N GLU A 184 19.50 -1.92 13.09
CA GLU A 184 19.66 -0.45 13.04
C GLU A 184 19.45 0.11 11.63
N SER A 185 19.90 -0.59 10.58
CA SER A 185 19.70 -0.14 9.20
C SER A 185 18.23 -0.21 8.79
N ILE A 186 17.51 -1.25 9.22
CA ILE A 186 16.08 -1.40 8.95
C ILE A 186 15.30 -0.35 9.73
N ASP A 187 15.60 -0.15 11.02
CA ASP A 187 14.92 0.83 11.86
C ASP A 187 15.13 2.27 11.34
N ARG A 188 16.35 2.62 10.91
CA ARG A 188 16.62 3.93 10.30
C ARG A 188 15.82 4.14 9.02
N LEU A 189 15.76 3.14 8.14
CA LEU A 189 14.99 3.28 6.92
C LEU A 189 13.49 3.30 7.22
N MET A 190 13.03 2.53 8.21
CA MET A 190 11.65 2.61 8.70
C MET A 190 11.28 4.01 9.19
N LEU A 191 12.15 4.68 9.94
CA LEU A 191 11.95 6.07 10.36
C LEU A 191 11.91 7.02 9.16
N GLN A 192 12.85 6.87 8.22
CA GLN A 192 12.84 7.68 7.00
C GLN A 192 11.57 7.51 6.18
N LEU A 193 11.03 6.28 6.09
CA LEU A 193 9.76 6.06 5.40
C LEU A 193 8.56 6.62 6.19
N ASP A 194 8.60 6.61 7.52
CA ASP A 194 7.56 7.26 8.34
C ASP A 194 7.56 8.77 8.11
N ASP A 195 8.73 9.40 8.14
CA ASP A 195 8.87 10.85 7.87
C ASP A 195 8.31 11.20 6.48
N ILE A 196 8.50 10.33 5.48
CA ILE A 196 7.97 10.52 4.13
C ILE A 196 6.44 10.35 4.12
N LEU A 197 5.91 9.30 4.75
CA LEU A 197 4.48 9.07 4.84
C LEU A 197 3.78 10.25 5.54
N GLU A 198 4.34 10.73 6.65
CA GLU A 198 3.82 11.89 7.40
C GLU A 198 3.89 13.18 6.57
N SER A 199 4.99 13.41 5.83
CA SER A 199 5.09 14.57 4.94
C SER A 199 4.05 14.56 3.82
N TYR A 200 3.58 13.38 3.40
CA TYR A 200 2.55 13.26 2.39
C TYR A 200 1.15 13.40 2.99
N ASP A 201 0.89 12.87 4.18
CA ASP A 201 -0.36 13.12 4.91
C ASP A 201 -0.56 14.65 5.14
N GLU A 202 0.53 15.40 5.33
CA GLU A 202 0.50 16.87 5.38
C GLU A 202 0.18 17.51 4.01
N ILE A 203 0.70 16.96 2.91
CA ILE A 203 0.40 17.41 1.53
C ILE A 203 -1.07 17.12 1.17
N ASP A 204 -1.59 15.94 1.54
CA ASP A 204 -3.00 15.52 1.34
C ASP A 204 -3.97 16.33 2.24
N ALA A 205 -3.50 16.84 3.38
CA ALA A 205 -4.26 17.78 4.20
C ALA A 205 -4.27 19.22 3.64
N TYR A 206 -3.20 19.65 2.98
CA TYR A 206 -3.05 20.99 2.39
C TYR A 206 -3.71 21.12 1.02
N HIS A 207 -3.53 20.10 0.18
CA HIS A 207 -4.34 19.90 -1.01
C HIS A 207 -5.56 19.13 -0.55
N GLN A 208 -6.65 19.81 -0.18
CA GLN A 208 -7.97 19.18 -0.15
C GLN A 208 -8.25 18.63 -1.56
N ILE A 209 -7.68 17.47 -1.86
CA ILE A 209 -7.98 16.67 -3.02
C ILE A 209 -9.46 16.33 -2.79
N PRO A 210 -10.37 16.84 -3.63
CA PRO A 210 -11.77 16.53 -3.46
C PRO A 210 -11.86 15.01 -3.45
N SER A 211 -12.54 14.45 -2.45
CA SER A 211 -12.71 13.01 -2.42
C SER A 211 -13.37 12.59 -3.74
N LEU A 212 -13.08 11.39 -4.25
CA LEU A 212 -13.77 10.88 -5.45
C LEU A 212 -15.31 10.92 -5.29
N GLU A 213 -15.83 10.91 -4.05
CA GLU A 213 -17.24 11.12 -3.71
C GLU A 213 -17.71 12.57 -3.95
N ASP A 214 -16.83 13.57 -3.83
CA ASP A 214 -17.11 14.98 -4.13
C ASP A 214 -17.09 15.29 -5.64
N LEU A 215 -16.40 14.47 -6.44
CA LEU A 215 -16.31 14.63 -7.90
C LEU A 215 -17.45 13.91 -8.66
N GLU A 216 -17.98 12.81 -8.13
CA GLU A 216 -19.19 12.16 -8.68
C GLU A 216 -20.47 13.00 -8.46
N GLY A 217 -20.48 13.92 -7.50
CA GLY A 217 -21.60 14.84 -7.26
C GLY A 217 -21.72 16.00 -8.25
N ILE A 218 -20.70 16.24 -9.08
CA ILE A 218 -20.68 17.37 -10.04
C ILE A 218 -21.28 16.97 -11.41
N THR A 219 -21.39 15.67 -11.69
CA THR A 219 -21.90 15.20 -12.99
C THR A 219 -23.42 15.20 -13.13
N ASP A 220 -24.20 15.34 -12.05
CA ASP A 220 -25.68 15.29 -12.13
C ASP A 220 -26.37 16.66 -12.30
N GLU A 221 -25.67 17.80 -12.16
CA GLU A 221 -26.31 19.13 -12.27
C GLU A 221 -26.19 19.80 -13.66
N THR A 222 -25.63 19.12 -14.67
CA THR A 222 -25.43 19.72 -16.01
C THR A 222 -26.40 19.24 -17.10
N GLU A 223 -27.45 18.49 -16.75
CA GLU A 223 -28.45 18.02 -17.73
C GLU A 223 -29.80 18.74 -17.73
N GLU A 224 -29.94 19.89 -17.04
CA GLU A 224 -31.24 20.59 -16.95
C GLU A 224 -31.23 22.08 -17.33
N THR A 225 -30.46 22.50 -18.35
CA THR A 225 -30.66 23.83 -18.95
C THR A 225 -30.50 23.87 -20.48
N HIS A 226 -31.19 22.98 -21.20
CA HIS A 226 -31.29 23.11 -22.66
C HIS A 226 -32.67 22.71 -23.21
N ASP A 227 -33.77 23.33 -22.72
CA ASP A 227 -35.03 23.27 -23.46
C ASP A 227 -36.01 24.44 -23.24
N ARG A 228 -35.52 25.70 -23.27
CA ARG A 228 -36.39 26.88 -23.37
C ARG A 228 -35.78 28.01 -24.20
N SER A 229 -35.75 27.82 -25.52
CA SER A 229 -35.77 28.95 -26.48
C SER A 229 -36.13 28.45 -27.87
N SER A 230 -37.41 28.16 -28.07
CA SER A 230 -38.04 28.04 -29.39
C SER A 230 -39.56 28.14 -29.20
N HIS A 231 -40.07 29.37 -29.08
CA HIS A 231 -41.40 29.83 -29.51
C HIS A 231 -41.76 31.13 -28.79
N LEU A 232 -41.49 32.25 -29.44
CA LEU A 232 -42.42 33.35 -29.74
C LEU A 232 -41.64 34.54 -30.31
#